data_AF-A0A7C4NNA2-F1
#
_entry.id   AF-A0A7C4NNA2-F1
#
_cell.length_a   1.000
_cell.length_b   1.000
_cell.length_c   1.000
_cell.angle_alpha   90.00
_cell.angle_beta   90.00
_cell.angle_gamma   90.00
#
_symmetry.space_group_name_H-M   'P 1'
#
loop_
_entity.id
_entity.type
_entity.pdbx_description
1 polymer ?
#
loop_
_entity_poly.entity_id
_entity_poly.type
_entity_poly.pdbx_seq_one_letter_code
_entity_poly.pdbx_strand_id
1 'polypeptide(L)'
;MRRTLVFFLLAVLSVLSLAQAEIRDFPQGKTEMVWVLTGFGPAQELRLAVEGLPEGRFRVSLGLSLEGTASELSALGFFGAPLLVQAMGSQTLDLSALSVLVRRREALAVGERYALPGGEFFVREKGEIAGVLCLIGEFRPADRPETLIDVALSLGDPVYFLPLLRVRERGRTTFEMVLVEYRRP
;
A
#
# COMPACT_ATOMS: atom_id res chain seq x y z
N MET A 1 32.01 -18.14 16.14
CA MET A 1 31.51 -16.91 15.47
C MET A 1 30.78 -17.22 14.16
N ARG A 2 29.67 -17.97 14.20
CA ARG A 2 28.95 -18.40 12.96
C ARG A 2 27.42 -18.44 13.09
N ARG A 3 26.87 -17.95 14.21
CA ARG A 3 25.43 -17.93 14.53
C ARG A 3 24.79 -16.55 14.44
N THR A 4 25.58 -15.48 14.46
CA THR A 4 25.09 -14.10 14.43
C THR A 4 24.79 -13.60 13.01
N LEU A 5 25.32 -14.25 11.97
CA LEU A 5 25.14 -13.83 10.58
C LEU A 5 23.77 -14.23 9.99
N VAL A 6 23.08 -15.21 10.59
CA VAL A 6 21.77 -15.69 10.11
C VAL A 6 20.63 -14.77 10.56
N PHE A 7 20.78 -14.06 11.69
CA PHE A 7 19.75 -13.13 12.19
C PHE A 7 19.72 -11.80 11.44
N PHE A 8 20.83 -11.38 10.81
CA PHE A 8 20.86 -10.15 10.01
C PHE A 8 20.24 -10.33 8.62
N LEU A 9 20.25 -11.55 8.07
CA LEU A 9 19.65 -11.85 6.77
C LEU A 9 18.11 -11.96 6.84
N LEU A 10 17.54 -12.23 8.02
CA LEU A 10 16.09 -12.29 8.22
C LEU A 10 15.43 -10.92 8.47
N ALA A 11 16.19 -9.88 8.84
CA ALA A 11 15.64 -8.55 9.09
C ALA A 11 15.40 -7.73 7.81
N VAL A 12 16.00 -8.13 6.69
CA VAL A 12 15.87 -7.43 5.39
C VAL A 12 14.64 -7.91 4.59
N LEU A 13 13.96 -8.98 5.02
CA LEU A 13 12.82 -9.55 4.31
C LEU A 13 11.43 -9.09 4.79
N SER A 14 11.34 -8.18 5.76
CA SER A 14 10.07 -7.73 6.34
C SER A 14 9.33 -6.65 5.50
N VAL A 15 9.93 -6.22 4.39
CA VAL A 15 9.53 -5.00 3.64
C VAL A 15 8.51 -5.27 2.52
N LEU A 16 8.12 -6.53 2.29
CA LEU A 16 7.20 -6.94 1.20
C LEU A 16 5.71 -6.98 1.59
N SER A 17 5.32 -6.49 2.77
CA SER A 17 4.03 -6.86 3.40
C SER A 17 2.79 -6.04 3.03
N LEU A 18 2.90 -5.10 2.07
CA LEU A 18 1.74 -4.34 1.55
C LEU A 18 1.30 -4.76 0.14
N ALA A 19 1.97 -5.76 -0.44
CA ALA A 19 1.54 -6.32 -1.72
C ALA A 19 0.17 -7.01 -1.54
N GLN A 20 -0.89 -6.46 -2.13
CA GLN A 20 -2.19 -7.14 -2.16
C GLN A 20 -2.23 -8.30 -3.14
N ALA A 21 -1.50 -8.14 -4.25
CA ALA A 21 -1.32 -9.14 -5.27
C ALA A 21 0.16 -9.53 -5.39
N GLU A 22 0.40 -10.81 -5.62
CA GLU A 22 1.72 -11.29 -6.04
C GLU A 22 1.89 -11.04 -7.54
N ILE A 23 3.13 -10.90 -8.03
CA ILE A 23 3.39 -10.66 -9.47
C ILE A 23 2.73 -11.72 -10.36
N ARG A 24 2.65 -12.97 -9.88
CA ARG A 24 2.00 -14.08 -10.59
C ARG A 24 0.48 -13.97 -10.70
N ASP A 25 -0.16 -13.11 -9.92
CA ASP A 25 -1.61 -12.90 -9.95
C ASP A 25 -2.01 -11.96 -11.12
N PHE A 26 -1.04 -11.25 -11.72
CA PHE A 26 -1.29 -10.38 -12.86
C PHE A 26 -1.43 -11.20 -14.16
N PRO A 27 -2.49 -10.97 -14.94
CA PRO A 27 -2.72 -11.67 -16.20
C PRO A 27 -1.68 -11.29 -17.27
N GLN A 28 -1.65 -12.07 -18.36
CA GLN A 28 -0.90 -11.71 -19.55
C GLN A 28 -1.38 -10.39 -20.13
N GLY A 29 -0.45 -9.58 -20.67
CA GLY A 29 -0.70 -8.21 -21.09
C GLY A 29 -0.28 -7.21 -20.02
N LYS A 30 -0.68 -5.94 -20.16
CA LYS A 30 -0.13 -4.85 -19.35
C LYS A 30 -1.18 -4.27 -18.41
N THR A 31 -0.98 -4.45 -17.11
CA THR A 31 -1.74 -3.75 -16.07
C THR A 31 -0.98 -2.48 -15.67
N GLU A 32 -1.63 -1.32 -15.72
CA GLU A 32 -1.06 -0.05 -15.24
C GLU A 32 -1.84 0.44 -14.03
N MET A 33 -1.10 0.90 -13.01
CA MET A 33 -1.66 1.43 -11.76
C MET A 33 -0.96 2.74 -11.42
N VAL A 34 -1.74 3.76 -11.03
CA VAL A 34 -1.21 5.06 -10.61
C VAL A 34 -1.80 5.43 -9.26
N TRP A 35 -0.93 5.76 -8.31
CA TRP A 35 -1.31 6.29 -7.00
C TRP A 35 -0.87 7.73 -6.86
N VAL A 36 -1.69 8.53 -6.20
CA VAL A 36 -1.31 9.87 -5.70
C VAL A 36 -1.12 9.79 -4.20
N LEU A 37 -0.04 10.39 -3.73
CA LEU A 37 0.40 10.39 -2.35
C LEU A 37 0.50 11.83 -1.82
N THR A 38 -0.07 12.08 -0.64
CA THR A 38 -0.01 13.38 0.03
C THR A 38 0.23 13.23 1.53
N GLY A 39 0.70 14.31 2.18
CA GLY A 39 0.84 14.41 3.64
C GLY A 39 2.27 14.33 4.18
N PHE A 40 3.14 13.52 3.58
CA PHE A 40 4.58 13.49 3.89
C PHE A 40 5.39 14.10 2.74
N GLY A 41 5.79 15.37 2.92
CA GLY A 41 6.61 16.08 1.93
C GLY A 41 5.83 16.50 0.67
N PRO A 42 6.51 16.72 -0.47
CA PRO A 42 5.87 17.11 -1.71
C PRO A 42 4.89 16.04 -2.21
N ALA A 43 3.91 16.45 -3.01
CA ALA A 43 2.97 15.53 -3.62
C ALA A 43 3.71 14.55 -4.54
N GLN A 44 3.32 13.27 -4.50
CA GLN A 44 3.99 12.22 -5.26
C GLN A 44 2.99 11.45 -6.10
N GLU A 45 3.39 11.11 -7.32
CA GLU A 45 2.70 10.15 -8.17
C GLU A 45 3.55 8.89 -8.28
N LEU A 46 3.01 7.75 -7.84
CA LEU A 46 3.62 6.45 -8.00
C LEU A 46 2.94 5.71 -9.13
N ARG A 47 3.70 5.33 -10.17
CA ARG A 47 3.19 4.57 -11.32
C ARG A 47 3.84 3.20 -11.37
N LEU A 48 3.03 2.15 -11.34
CA LEU A 48 3.48 0.77 -11.51
C LEU A 48 2.83 0.18 -12.76
N ALA A 49 3.65 -0.35 -13.66
CA ALA A 49 3.18 -1.20 -14.75
C ALA A 49 3.70 -2.62 -14.54
N VAL A 50 2.80 -3.60 -14.55
CA VAL A 50 3.11 -5.02 -14.54
C VAL A 50 2.66 -5.60 -15.87
N GLU A 51 3.62 -6.10 -16.64
CA GLU A 51 3.39 -6.71 -17.95
C GLU A 51 3.68 -8.21 -17.86
N GLY A 52 2.63 -9.03 -17.96
CA GLY A 52 2.74 -10.47 -18.09
C GLY A 52 3.14 -10.85 -19.52
N LEU A 53 4.30 -11.48 -19.66
CA LEU A 53 4.89 -11.92 -20.93
C LEU A 53 4.69 -13.44 -21.13
N PRO A 54 4.88 -13.97 -22.35
CA PRO A 54 4.89 -15.41 -22.59
C PRO A 54 5.88 -16.16 -21.70
N GLU A 55 5.61 -17.45 -21.48
CA GLU A 55 6.46 -18.37 -20.71
C GLU A 55 6.59 -18.01 -19.22
N GLY A 56 5.59 -17.32 -18.66
CA GLY A 56 5.57 -16.95 -17.25
C GLY A 56 6.60 -15.89 -16.87
N ARG A 57 7.10 -15.12 -17.84
CA ARG A 57 7.98 -13.98 -17.60
C ARG A 57 7.16 -12.73 -17.29
N PHE A 58 7.74 -11.81 -16.53
CA PHE A 58 7.10 -10.54 -16.19
C PHE A 58 8.08 -9.39 -16.42
N ARG A 59 7.57 -8.26 -16.91
CA ARG A 59 8.28 -6.98 -16.89
C ARG A 59 7.56 -6.06 -15.91
N VAL A 60 8.32 -5.49 -14.98
CA VAL A 60 7.81 -4.54 -13.99
C VAL A 60 8.52 -3.21 -14.18
N SER A 61 7.73 -2.15 -14.32
CA SER A 61 8.23 -0.78 -14.42
C SER A 61 7.65 0.05 -13.29
N LEU A 62 8.51 0.68 -12.51
CA LEU A 62 8.14 1.58 -11.43
C LEU A 62 8.62 3.00 -11.77
N GLY A 63 7.69 3.96 -11.79
CA GLY A 63 7.95 5.37 -11.95
C GLY A 63 7.51 6.14 -10.71
N LEU A 64 8.29 7.14 -10.32
CA LEU A 64 7.92 8.09 -9.28
C LEU A 64 8.04 9.51 -9.87
N SER A 65 6.99 10.30 -9.74
CA SER A 65 7.00 11.73 -10.03
C SER A 65 6.77 12.50 -8.73
N LEU A 66 7.43 13.64 -8.58
CA LEU A 66 7.38 14.49 -7.40
C LEU A 66 7.10 15.92 -7.86
N GLU A 67 6.13 16.59 -7.24
CA GLU A 67 5.84 17.99 -7.49
C GLU A 67 6.00 18.80 -6.21
N GLY A 68 6.89 19.80 -6.24
CA GLY A 68 7.18 20.66 -5.10
C GLY A 68 8.08 21.83 -5.47
N THR A 69 8.32 22.71 -4.51
CA THR A 69 9.25 23.82 -4.61
C THR A 69 10.70 23.32 -4.76
N ALA A 70 11.57 24.16 -5.29
CA ALA A 70 13.00 23.85 -5.40
C ALA A 70 13.62 23.42 -4.05
N SER A 71 13.21 24.03 -2.94
CA SER A 71 13.66 23.65 -1.59
C SER A 71 13.16 22.27 -1.16
N GLU A 72 11.89 21.95 -1.42
CA GLU A 72 11.29 20.65 -1.08
C GLU A 72 11.92 19.51 -1.88
N LEU A 73 12.15 19.74 -3.18
CA LEU A 73 12.78 18.75 -4.06
C LEU A 73 14.29 18.63 -3.81
N SER A 74 14.97 19.72 -3.46
CA SER A 74 16.41 19.67 -3.12
C SER A 74 16.67 18.90 -1.83
N ALA A 75 15.75 18.95 -0.87
CA ALA A 75 15.83 18.16 0.37
C ALA A 75 15.74 16.64 0.12
N LEU A 76 15.15 16.23 -1.01
CA LEU A 76 15.07 14.83 -1.41
C LEU A 76 16.33 14.35 -2.15
N GLY A 77 17.09 15.24 -2.78
CA GLY A 77 18.29 14.90 -3.55
C GLY A 77 18.05 13.91 -4.70
N PHE A 78 19.09 13.57 -5.47
CA PHE A 78 19.02 12.60 -6.58
C PHE A 78 18.76 11.15 -6.11
N PHE A 79 19.00 10.83 -4.83
CA PHE A 79 18.91 9.48 -4.25
C PHE A 79 17.78 9.30 -3.22
N GLY A 80 16.99 10.32 -2.88
CA GLY A 80 15.93 10.20 -1.86
C GLY A 80 14.61 9.64 -2.38
N ALA A 81 14.36 9.68 -3.69
CA ALA A 81 13.17 9.08 -4.31
C ALA A 81 13.05 7.55 -4.04
N PRO A 82 14.11 6.73 -4.18
CA PRO A 82 14.09 5.32 -3.79
C PRO A 82 13.87 5.09 -2.28
N LEU A 83 14.35 6.00 -1.44
CA LEU A 83 14.22 5.90 0.02
C LEU A 83 12.80 6.23 0.50
N LEU A 84 12.06 7.10 -0.20
CA LEU A 84 10.66 7.42 0.12
C LEU A 84 9.75 6.19 -0.01
N VAL A 85 9.91 5.40 -1.09
CA VAL A 85 9.14 4.15 -1.29
C VAL A 85 9.41 3.14 -0.15
N GLN A 86 10.63 3.09 0.38
CA GLN A 86 10.98 2.23 1.53
C GLN A 86 10.57 2.83 2.89
N ALA A 87 10.62 4.15 3.04
CA ALA A 87 10.22 4.87 4.25
C ALA A 87 8.70 4.81 4.48
N MET A 88 7.91 4.86 3.40
CA MET A 88 6.45 4.70 3.42
C MET A 88 5.98 3.39 4.06
N GLY A 89 6.80 2.34 4.02
CA GLY A 89 6.49 1.06 4.65
C GLY A 89 6.99 0.89 6.09
N SER A 90 7.84 1.80 6.61
CA SER A 90 8.66 1.48 7.79
C SER A 90 8.55 2.39 9.01
N GLN A 91 8.04 3.63 8.93
CA GLN A 91 8.26 4.57 10.03
C GLN A 91 7.06 4.98 10.89
N THR A 92 5.81 4.65 10.55
CA THR A 92 4.66 5.13 11.35
C THR A 92 3.52 4.15 11.58
N LEU A 93 3.43 3.02 10.89
CA LEU A 93 2.28 2.11 11.00
C LEU A 93 2.72 0.65 10.94
N ASP A 94 2.39 -0.12 11.97
CA ASP A 94 2.45 -1.58 11.89
C ASP A 94 1.29 -2.08 11.00
N LEU A 95 1.52 -2.02 9.68
CA LEU A 95 0.55 -2.48 8.68
C LEU A 95 0.58 -4.01 8.52
N SER A 96 1.42 -4.72 9.29
CA SER A 96 1.41 -6.19 9.28
C SER A 96 0.06 -6.75 9.71
N ALA A 97 -0.66 -6.05 10.60
CA ALA A 97 -2.03 -6.37 10.97
C ALA A 97 -2.99 -6.36 9.76
N LEU A 98 -2.78 -5.44 8.81
CA LEU A 98 -3.59 -5.34 7.59
C LEU A 98 -3.28 -6.46 6.59
N SER A 99 -2.07 -7.03 6.61
CA SER A 99 -1.71 -8.15 5.72
C SER A 99 -2.61 -9.39 5.92
N VAL A 100 -3.12 -9.59 7.14
CA VAL A 100 -4.09 -10.65 7.45
C VAL A 100 -5.43 -10.36 6.74
N LEU A 101 -5.86 -9.11 6.73
CA LEU A 101 -7.09 -8.69 6.04
C LEU A 101 -6.96 -8.89 4.54
N VAL A 102 -5.82 -8.50 3.94
CA VAL A 102 -5.54 -8.70 2.52
C VAL A 102 -5.73 -10.17 2.11
N ARG A 103 -5.19 -11.11 2.91
CA ARG A 103 -5.30 -12.55 2.62
C ARG A 103 -6.71 -13.12 2.81
N ARG A 104 -7.53 -12.49 3.65
CA ARG A 104 -8.89 -12.99 4.01
C ARG A 104 -10.01 -12.09 3.51
N ARG A 105 -9.72 -11.14 2.64
CA ARG A 105 -10.64 -10.08 2.20
C ARG A 105 -11.98 -10.59 1.67
N GLU A 106 -12.00 -11.76 1.04
CA GLU A 106 -13.21 -12.42 0.53
C GLU A 106 -14.15 -12.92 1.63
N ALA A 107 -13.63 -13.20 2.83
CA ALA A 107 -14.40 -13.65 3.98
C ALA A 107 -14.90 -12.50 4.87
N LEU A 108 -14.52 -11.26 4.55
CA LEU A 108 -14.92 -10.08 5.29
C LEU A 108 -16.32 -9.61 4.83
N ALA A 109 -17.18 -9.30 5.80
CA ALA A 109 -18.55 -8.88 5.57
C ALA A 109 -18.76 -7.42 5.97
N VAL A 110 -19.56 -6.71 5.18
CA VAL A 110 -19.91 -5.30 5.44
C VAL A 110 -20.73 -5.20 6.74
N GLY A 111 -20.39 -4.22 7.57
CA GLY A 111 -21.03 -4.00 8.87
C GLY A 111 -20.40 -4.79 10.02
N GLU A 112 -19.43 -5.65 9.74
CA GLU A 112 -18.75 -6.48 10.75
C GLU A 112 -17.45 -5.84 11.27
N ARG A 113 -17.11 -6.22 12.50
CA ARG A 113 -15.85 -5.85 13.17
C ARG A 113 -14.95 -7.07 13.34
N TYR A 114 -13.68 -6.88 13.09
CA TYR A 114 -12.66 -7.92 13.16
C TYR A 114 -11.55 -7.47 14.10
N ALA A 115 -11.37 -8.22 15.18
CA ALA A 115 -10.22 -8.04 16.07
C ALA A 115 -8.95 -8.48 15.34
N LEU A 116 -7.93 -7.62 15.35
CA LEU A 116 -6.62 -7.88 14.77
C LEU A 116 -5.54 -7.67 15.83
N PRO A 117 -4.36 -8.28 15.65
CA PRO A 117 -3.19 -7.86 16.43
C PRO A 117 -3.01 -6.34 16.31
N GLY A 118 -2.95 -5.65 17.44
CA GLY A 118 -2.72 -4.20 17.49
C GLY A 118 -3.94 -3.32 17.21
N GLY A 119 -5.15 -3.85 17.01
CA GLY A 119 -6.34 -3.00 16.83
C GLY A 119 -7.62 -3.70 16.39
N GLU A 120 -8.59 -2.92 15.93
CA GLU A 120 -9.85 -3.40 15.39
C GLU A 120 -10.04 -2.89 13.96
N PHE A 121 -10.51 -3.74 13.06
CA PHE A 121 -10.93 -3.36 11.71
C PHE A 121 -12.44 -3.45 11.57
N PHE A 122 -13.07 -2.36 11.16
CA PHE A 122 -14.49 -2.29 10.85
C PHE A 122 -14.70 -2.19 9.34
N VAL A 123 -15.46 -3.12 8.77
CA VAL A 123 -15.80 -3.09 7.35
C VAL A 123 -17.00 -2.19 7.14
N ARG A 124 -16.81 -1.08 6.42
CA ARG A 124 -17.84 -0.08 6.21
C ARG A 124 -18.75 -0.39 5.04
N GLU A 125 -18.17 -0.67 3.88
CA GLU A 125 -18.90 -0.77 2.62
C GLU A 125 -18.10 -1.49 1.54
N LYS A 126 -18.78 -1.82 0.44
CA LYS A 126 -18.14 -2.13 -0.85
C LYS A 126 -18.26 -0.91 -1.73
N GLY A 127 -17.21 -0.58 -2.46
CA GLY A 127 -17.18 0.56 -3.37
C GLY A 127 -16.11 0.40 -4.43
N GLU A 128 -16.06 1.32 -5.38
CA GLU A 128 -15.04 1.31 -6.44
C GLU A 128 -13.99 2.40 -6.19
N ILE A 129 -12.73 2.06 -6.45
CA ILE A 129 -11.61 3.00 -6.45
C ILE A 129 -10.86 2.83 -7.77
N ALA A 130 -10.81 3.88 -8.59
CA ALA A 130 -10.28 3.85 -9.95
C ALA A 130 -10.85 2.69 -10.80
N GLY A 131 -12.14 2.36 -10.64
CA GLY A 131 -12.80 1.27 -11.35
C GLY A 131 -12.45 -0.14 -10.86
N VAL A 132 -11.75 -0.26 -9.73
CA VAL A 132 -11.49 -1.53 -9.02
C VAL A 132 -12.50 -1.71 -7.90
N LEU A 133 -13.21 -2.84 -7.90
CA LEU A 133 -14.12 -3.18 -6.80
C LEU A 133 -13.33 -3.47 -5.52
N CYS A 134 -13.65 -2.73 -4.46
CA CYS A 134 -12.95 -2.75 -3.19
C CYS A 134 -13.89 -3.01 -2.02
N LEU A 135 -13.35 -3.63 -0.98
CA LEU A 135 -13.91 -3.60 0.36
C LEU A 135 -13.26 -2.46 1.15
N ILE A 136 -14.06 -1.52 1.62
CA ILE A 136 -13.59 -0.31 2.29
C ILE A 136 -13.92 -0.42 3.78
N GLY A 137 -12.93 -0.11 4.63
CA GLY A 137 -13.08 -0.17 6.07
C GLY A 137 -12.13 0.75 6.81
N GLU A 138 -12.26 0.69 8.13
CA GLU A 138 -11.53 1.53 9.07
C GLU A 138 -10.75 0.64 10.05
N PHE A 139 -9.44 0.84 10.14
CA PHE A 139 -8.61 0.25 11.19
C PHE A 139 -8.36 1.27 12.30
N ARG A 140 -8.56 0.83 13.54
CA ARG A 140 -8.31 1.60 14.76
C ARG A 140 -7.20 0.93 15.55
N PRO A 141 -5.99 1.50 15.56
CA PRO A 141 -4.89 1.00 16.37
C PRO A 141 -5.22 1.07 17.87
N ALA A 142 -4.86 0.05 18.62
CA ALA A 142 -5.07 0.00 20.07
C ALA A 142 -4.06 0.85 20.85
N ASP A 143 -2.87 1.06 20.29
CA ASP A 143 -1.78 1.86 20.87
C ASP A 143 -1.94 3.37 20.62
N ARG A 144 -2.76 3.75 19.62
CA ARG A 144 -3.00 5.13 19.19
C ARG A 144 -4.49 5.38 18.96
N PRO A 145 -5.27 5.60 20.04
CA PRO A 145 -6.73 5.70 19.96
C PRO A 145 -7.23 6.93 19.17
N GLU A 146 -6.40 7.94 18.99
CA GLU A 146 -6.67 9.13 18.19
C GLU A 146 -6.38 8.97 16.70
N THR A 147 -5.79 7.83 16.30
CA THR A 147 -5.50 7.48 14.91
C THR A 147 -6.61 6.62 14.33
N LEU A 148 -7.04 6.97 13.13
CA LEU A 148 -7.99 6.22 12.33
C LEU A 148 -7.42 6.01 10.94
N ILE A 149 -7.42 4.78 10.45
CA ILE A 149 -6.84 4.43 9.15
C ILE A 149 -7.94 3.92 8.23
N ASP A 150 -8.24 4.66 7.16
CA ASP A 150 -9.11 4.16 6.10
C ASP A 150 -8.31 3.27 5.16
N VAL A 151 -8.84 2.09 4.88
CA VAL A 151 -8.20 1.07 4.04
C VAL A 151 -9.20 0.55 3.02
N ALA A 152 -8.75 0.40 1.77
CA ALA A 152 -9.47 -0.36 0.76
C ALA A 152 -8.69 -1.61 0.33
N LEU A 153 -9.41 -2.73 0.17
CA LEU A 153 -8.89 -4.03 -0.24
C LEU A 153 -9.53 -4.41 -1.58
N SER A 154 -8.74 -4.71 -2.63
CA SER A 154 -9.32 -5.09 -3.92
C SER A 154 -9.95 -6.48 -3.84
N LEU A 155 -11.15 -6.68 -4.39
CA LEU A 155 -11.89 -7.95 -4.26
C LEU A 155 -11.78 -8.88 -5.47
N GLY A 156 -11.15 -8.45 -6.56
CA GLY A 156 -11.07 -9.26 -7.77
C GLY A 156 -9.90 -8.91 -8.69
N ASP A 157 -9.68 -7.62 -8.95
CA ASP A 157 -8.54 -7.19 -9.75
C ASP A 157 -7.23 -7.28 -8.94
N PRO A 158 -6.12 -7.75 -9.55
CA PRO A 158 -4.81 -7.70 -8.92
C PRO A 158 -4.35 -6.25 -8.83
N VAL A 159 -4.23 -5.74 -7.61
CA VAL A 159 -3.66 -4.43 -7.32
C VAL A 159 -2.39 -4.66 -6.50
N TYR A 160 -1.28 -4.03 -6.88
CA TYR A 160 -0.03 -4.29 -6.17
C TYR A 160 -0.06 -3.69 -4.76
N PHE A 161 -0.34 -2.41 -4.60
CA PHE A 161 -0.53 -1.78 -3.28
C PHE A 161 -2.00 -1.69 -2.86
N LEU A 162 -2.28 -1.07 -1.71
CA LEU A 162 -3.65 -0.76 -1.32
C LEU A 162 -4.28 0.27 -2.29
N PRO A 163 -5.52 0.05 -2.79
CA PRO A 163 -6.27 1.08 -3.51
C PRO A 163 -6.50 2.36 -2.69
N LEU A 164 -6.61 2.24 -1.38
CA LEU A 164 -6.70 3.38 -0.45
C LEU A 164 -5.97 3.04 0.84
N LEU A 165 -5.13 3.98 1.28
CA LEU A 165 -4.59 4.06 2.62
C LEU A 165 -4.61 5.53 3.05
N ARG A 166 -5.48 5.88 4.00
CA ARG A 166 -5.56 7.23 4.55
C ARG A 166 -5.41 7.19 6.06
N VAL A 167 -4.48 7.97 6.58
CA VAL A 167 -4.20 8.07 8.02
C VAL A 167 -4.77 9.38 8.51
N ARG A 168 -5.66 9.30 9.49
CA ARG A 168 -6.29 10.44 10.15
C ARG A 168 -5.86 10.45 11.60
N GLU A 169 -5.18 11.51 12.03
CA GLU A 169 -4.81 11.74 13.43
C GLU A 169 -5.62 12.93 13.97
N ARG A 170 -6.34 12.72 15.08
CA ARG A 170 -7.19 13.76 15.69
C ARG A 170 -8.15 14.42 14.68
N GLY A 171 -8.66 13.61 13.75
CA GLY A 171 -9.60 14.03 12.70
C GLY A 171 -8.97 14.72 11.49
N ARG A 172 -7.64 14.90 11.43
CA ARG A 172 -6.95 15.48 10.27
C ARG A 172 -6.19 14.41 9.49
N THR A 173 -6.30 14.43 8.16
CA THR A 173 -5.51 13.55 7.30
C THR A 173 -4.03 13.96 7.36
N THR A 174 -3.19 13.07 7.88
CA THR A 174 -1.72 13.27 7.96
C THR A 174 -0.98 12.56 6.84
N PHE A 175 -1.60 11.54 6.25
CA PHE A 175 -1.09 10.83 5.08
C PHE A 175 -2.25 10.25 4.27
N GLU A 176 -2.10 10.26 2.96
CA GLU A 176 -3.03 9.62 2.04
C GLU A 176 -2.29 9.05 0.83
N MET A 177 -2.64 7.82 0.47
CA MET A 177 -2.29 7.17 -0.78
C MET A 177 -3.58 6.63 -1.41
N VAL A 178 -3.91 7.11 -2.61
CA VAL A 178 -5.12 6.70 -3.35
C VAL A 178 -4.74 6.25 -4.74
N LEU A 179 -5.25 5.09 -5.14
CA LEU A 179 -5.22 4.64 -6.53
C LEU A 179 -6.15 5.54 -7.36
N VAL A 180 -5.57 6.31 -8.27
CA VAL A 180 -6.29 7.25 -9.13
C VAL A 180 -6.52 6.68 -10.52
N GLU A 181 -5.73 5.69 -10.93
CA GLU A 181 -5.87 5.04 -12.23
C GLU A 181 -5.56 3.55 -12.14
N TYR A 182 -6.41 2.74 -12.75
CA TYR A 182 -6.21 1.31 -12.95
C TYR A 182 -6.59 0.93 -14.38
N ARG A 183 -5.63 0.43 -15.15
CA ARG A 183 -5.85 -0.07 -16.51
C ARG A 183 -5.64 -1.57 -16.53
N ARG A 184 -6.68 -2.28 -16.98
CA ARG A 184 -6.64 -3.72 -17.27
C ARG A 184 -5.87 -3.96 -18.58
N PRO A 185 -5.33 -5.19 -18.78
CA PRO A 185 -4.69 -5.59 -20.04
C PRO A 185 -5.55 -5.37 -21.29
#